data_AF-A0A9E3KC80-F1
#
_entry.id   AF-A0A9E3KC80-F1
#
_cell.length_a   1.000
_cell.length_b   1.000
_cell.length_c   1.000
_cell.angle_alpha   90.00
_cell.angle_beta   90.00
_cell.angle_gamma   90.00
#
_symmetry.space_group_name_H-M   'P 1'
#
loop_
_entity.id
_entity.type
_entity.pdbx_description
1 polymer ?
#
loop_
_entity_poly.entity_id
_entity_poly.type
_entity_poly.pdbx_seq_one_letter_code
_entity_poly.pdbx_strand_id
1 'polypeptide(L)' 'MAGMSELHLTKIAFGCDSFDVLRARLAERIERGENILLSTRYRPKRAEELVGGSLFWISQHRFGLRQ' A
#
# COMPACT_ATOMS: atom_id res chain seq x y z
N MET A 1 5.41 -1.29 27.00
CA MET A 1 5.71 -0.60 25.74
C MET A 1 4.45 0.11 25.30
N ALA A 2 4.45 1.44 25.32
CA ALA A 2 3.27 2.26 25.04
C ALA A 2 2.68 1.94 23.66
N GLY A 3 1.38 1.66 23.61
CA GLY A 3 0.65 1.46 22.36
C GLY A 3 0.66 2.74 21.53
N MET A 4 1.36 2.72 20.41
CA MET A 4 1.22 3.69 19.34
C MET A 4 0.39 3.00 18.27
N SER A 5 -0.84 3.44 18.05
CA SER A 5 -1.67 2.90 16.97
C SER A 5 -0.90 2.99 15.65
N GLU A 6 -0.54 1.86 15.04
CA GLU A 6 0.12 1.85 13.74
C GLU A 6 -0.79 2.54 12.73
N LEU A 7 -0.35 3.69 12.18
CA LEU A 7 -1.16 4.41 11.22
C LEU A 7 -1.08 3.66 9.89
N HIS A 8 -2.22 3.16 9.44
CA HIS A 8 -2.34 2.51 8.13
C HIS A 8 -2.69 3.55 7.05
N LEU A 9 -2.29 3.26 5.81
CA LEU A 9 -2.65 4.05 4.64
C LEU A 9 -3.62 3.29 3.75
N THR A 10 -4.50 4.03 3.09
CA THR A 10 -5.28 3.51 1.95
C THR A 10 -4.81 4.14 0.66
N LYS A 11 -4.71 3.34 -0.41
CA LYS A 11 -4.35 3.83 -1.75
C LYS A 11 -5.26 3.22 -2.82
N ILE A 12 -5.67 4.06 -3.76
CA ILE A 12 -6.42 3.61 -4.93
C ILE A 12 -5.46 2.90 -5.89
N ALA A 13 -5.81 1.69 -6.29
CA ALA A 13 -5.14 0.91 -7.33
C ALA A 13 -5.52 1.45 -8.72
N PHE A 14 -5.11 2.68 -9.01
CA PHE A 14 -5.44 3.33 -10.28
C PHE A 14 -4.98 2.50 -11.48
N GLY A 15 -5.85 2.35 -12.47
CA GLY A 15 -5.60 1.53 -13.66
C GLY A 15 -5.54 0.02 -13.39
N CYS A 16 -6.02 -0.46 -12.24
CA CYS A 16 -6.26 -1.88 -11.97
C CYS A 16 -7.77 -2.11 -11.82
N ASP A 17 -8.34 -2.90 -12.74
CA ASP A 17 -9.77 -3.22 -12.72
C ASP A 17 -10.12 -4.25 -11.64
N SER A 18 -9.15 -4.93 -11.04
CA SER A 18 -9.41 -5.80 -9.90
C SER A 18 -8.19 -5.92 -9.00
N PHE A 19 -8.38 -6.52 -7.83
CA PHE A 19 -7.27 -6.90 -6.97
C PHE A 19 -6.37 -7.96 -7.61
N ASP A 20 -6.89 -8.81 -8.50
CA ASP A 20 -6.08 -9.82 -9.19
C ASP A 20 -5.13 -9.17 -10.20
N VAL A 21 -5.60 -8.16 -10.93
CA VAL A 21 -4.74 -7.34 -11.82
C VAL A 21 -3.64 -6.64 -11.01
N LEU A 22 -3.99 -6.09 -9.84
CA LEU A 22 -2.99 -5.50 -8.94
C LEU A 22 -1.97 -6.53 -8.46
N ARG A 23 -2.42 -7.73 -8.02
CA ARG A 23 -1.54 -8.81 -7.57
C ARG A 23 -0.57 -9.24 -8.67
N ALA A 24 -1.05 -9.43 -9.89
CA ALA A 24 -0.20 -9.83 -11.01
C ALA A 24 0.92 -8.80 -11.25
N ARG A 25 0.59 -7.50 -11.28
CA ARG A 25 1.57 -6.42 -11.42
C ARG A 25 2.60 -6.37 -10.29
N LEU A 26 2.18 -6.65 -9.06
CA LEU A 26 3.08 -6.69 -7.91
C LEU A 26 3.95 -7.95 -7.93
N ALA A 27 3.39 -9.11 -8.29
CA ALA A 27 4.08 -10.39 -8.37
C ALA A 27 5.25 -10.34 -9.36
N GLU A 28 5.03 -9.83 -10.57
CA GLU A 28 6.10 -9.68 -11.57
C GLU A 28 7.29 -8.85 -11.06
N ARG A 29 7.02 -7.82 -10.24
CA ARG A 29 8.07 -6.97 -9.65
C ARG A 29 8.79 -7.67 -8.51
N ILE A 30 8.03 -8.37 -7.66
CA ILE A 30 8.57 -9.16 -6.56
C ILE A 30 9.46 -10.30 -7.08
N GLU A 31 9.04 -10.98 -8.14
CA GLU A 31 9.82 -12.05 -8.80
C GLU A 31 11.14 -11.52 -9.37
N ARG A 32 11.18 -10.27 -9.83
CA ARG A 32 12.42 -9.59 -10.22
C ARG A 32 13.27 -9.10 -9.03
N GLY A 33 12.84 -9.36 -7.79
CA GLY A 33 13.54 -8.92 -6.57
C GLY A 33 13.40 -7.43 -6.28
N GLU A 34 12.41 -6.74 -6.87
CA GLU A 34 12.20 -5.31 -6.64
C GLU A 34 11.48 -5.04 -5.32
N ASN A 35 11.92 -3.99 -4.61
CA ASN A 35 11.15 -3.44 -3.51
C ASN A 35 9.92 -2.69 -4.05
N ILE A 36 8.74 -3.05 -3.54
CA ILE A 36 7.49 -2.35 -3.88
C ILE A 36 7.39 -1.07 -3.06
N LEU A 37 7.99 -0.01 -3.58
CA LEU A 37 8.00 1.32 -2.99
C LEU A 37 6.93 2.21 -3.62
N LEU A 38 6.34 3.07 -2.80
CA LEU A 38 5.41 4.10 -3.23
C LEU A 38 5.98 5.47 -2.92
N SER A 39 6.20 6.26 -3.96
CA SER A 39 6.57 7.65 -3.81
C SER A 39 5.32 8.51 -3.58
N THR A 40 5.47 9.51 -2.73
CA THR A 40 4.48 10.56 -2.51
C THR A 40 5.10 11.89 -2.89
N ARG A 41 4.34 12.76 -3.57
CA ARG A 41 4.80 14.11 -3.90
C ARG A 41 5.15 14.94 -2.65
N TYR A 42 4.38 14.77 -1.58
CA TYR A 42 4.56 15.47 -0.31
C TYR A 42 4.69 14.47 0.83
N ARG A 43 5.60 14.74 1.77
CA ARG A 43 5.77 13.89 2.97
C ARG A 43 4.51 14.00 3.86
N PRO A 44 3.89 12.88 4.27
CA PRO A 44 2.79 12.90 5.22
C PRO A 44 3.20 13.56 6.55
N LYS A 45 2.31 14.34 7.15
CA LYS A 45 2.56 15.01 8.43
C LYS A 45 2.85 14.01 9.56
N ARG A 46 2.19 12.85 9.51
CA ARG A 46 2.28 11.76 10.49
C ARG A 46 3.19 10.63 10.01
N ALA A 47 4.26 10.96 9.27
CA ALA A 47 5.12 9.95 8.65
C ALA A 47 5.79 9.00 9.64
N GLU A 48 6.09 9.46 10.85
CA GLU A 48 6.71 8.62 11.90
C GLU A 48 5.74 7.54 12.39
N GLU A 49 4.45 7.86 12.48
CA GLU A 49 3.39 6.92 12.88
C GLU A 49 3.06 5.88 11.80
N LEU A 50 3.50 6.11 10.56
CA LEU A 50 3.35 5.16 9.46
C LEU A 50 4.37 4.01 9.52
N VAL A 51 5.47 4.17 10.27
CA VAL A 51 6.49 3.14 10.41
C VAL A 51 5.90 1.96 11.18
N GLY A 52 5.99 0.75 10.61
CA GLY A 52 5.31 -0.45 11.13
C GLY A 52 3.89 -0.65 10.59
N GLY A 53 3.26 0.43 10.09
CA GLY A 53 1.94 0.39 9.50
C GLY A 53 1.86 -0.42 8.19
N SER A 54 0.65 -0.51 7.65
CA SER A 54 0.34 -1.30 6.45
C SER A 54 -0.34 -0.42 5.42
N LEU A 55 -0.20 -0.81 4.15
CA LEU A 55 -0.91 -0.18 3.07
C LEU A 55 -2.08 -1.06 2.63
N PHE A 56 -3.26 -0.47 2.55
CA PHE A 56 -4.45 -1.12 2.05
C PHE A 56 -4.88 -0.55 0.71
N TRP A 57 -5.19 -1.42 -0.23
CA TRP A 57 -5.58 -1.02 -1.58
C TRP A 57 -7.09 -0.96 -1.74
N ILE A 58 -7.51 0.02 -2.53
CA ILE A 58 -8.88 0.22 -2.98
C ILE A 58 -8.94 0.03 -4.49
N SER A 59 -9.80 -0.88 -4.97
CA SER A 59 -10.08 -1.08 -6.39
C SER A 59 -11.59 -1.13 -6.60
N GLN A 60 -12.11 -0.41 -7.61
CA GLN A 60 -13.55 -0.29 -7.89
C GLN A 60 -14.43 -0.06 -6.65
N HIS A 61 -14.07 0.92 -5.81
CA HIS A 61 -14.77 1.24 -4.54
C HIS A 61 -14.78 0.12 -3.48
N ARG A 62 -13.97 -0.93 -3.65
CA ARG A 62 -13.79 -2.00 -2.68
C ARG A 62 -12.44 -1.90 -2.00
N PHE A 63 -12.41 -2.13 -0.70
CA PHE A 63 -11.21 -2.27 0.13
C PHE A 63 -10.91 -3.76 0.33
N GLY A 64 -9.65 -4.21 0.27
CA GLY A 64 -9.41 -5.64 0.52
C GLY A 64 -8.00 -6.22 0.32
N LEU A 65 -7.03 -5.49 -0.21
CA LEU A 65 -5.66 -6.01 -0.34
C LEU A 65 -4.71 -5.28 0.59
N ARG A 66 -4.05 -6.01 1.49
CA ARG A 66 -2.99 -5.50 2.38
C ARG A 66 -1.62 -5.74 1.74
N GLN A 67 -0.77 -4.73 1.78
CA GLN A 67 0.66 -4.76 1.51
C GLN A 67 1.41 -4.41 2.80
#